data_AF-A0A7M1WGX0-F1
#
_entry.id   AF-A0A7M1WGX0-F1
#
_cell.length_a   1.000
_cell.length_b   1.000
_cell.length_c   1.000
_cell.angle_alpha   90.00
_cell.angle_beta   90.00
_cell.angle_gamma   90.00
#
_symmetry.space_group_name_H-M   'P 1'
#
loop_
_entity.id
_entity.type
_entity.pdbx_description
1 polymer ?
#
loop_
_entity_poly.entity_id
_entity_poly.type
_entity_poly.pdbx_seq_one_letter_code
_entity_poly.pdbx_strand_id
1 'polypeptide(L)' 'MTTPISDIASVIHHGGKHTVTGSCHELKLPHGSIFIDCGLFQGKDIHFGNRRASLG' A
#
# COMPACT_ATOMS: atom_id res chain seq x y z
N MET A 1 16.63 5.99 27.53
CA MET A 1 17.17 5.76 26.17
C MET A 1 16.06 5.09 25.37
N THR A 2 15.68 5.64 24.23
CA THR A 2 14.68 5.06 23.34
C THR A 2 15.37 4.47 22.13
N THR A 3 14.96 3.27 21.71
CA THR A 3 15.43 2.68 20.46
C THR A 3 14.54 3.20 19.32
N PRO A 4 15.11 3.74 18.23
CA PRO A 4 14.36 4.05 17.02
C PRO A 4 13.58 2.82 16.52
N ILE A 5 12.32 3.01 16.12
CA ILE A 5 11.51 1.91 15.59
C ILE A 5 12.13 1.29 14.33
N SER A 6 12.87 2.08 13.56
CA SER A 6 13.61 1.63 12.38
C SER A 6 14.69 0.59 12.68
N ASP A 7 15.19 0.53 13.92
CA ASP A 7 16.27 -0.38 14.29
C ASP A 7 15.74 -1.79 14.59
N ILE A 8 14.42 -1.92 14.80
CA ILE A 8 13.77 -3.18 15.16
C ILE A 8 12.63 -3.57 14.21
N ALA A 9 12.20 -2.66 13.33
CA ALA A 9 11.07 -2.89 12.45
C ALA A 9 11.34 -2.36 11.04
N SER A 10 10.78 -3.03 10.04
CA SER A 10 10.77 -2.57 8.65
C SER A 10 9.38 -2.63 8.05
N VAL A 11 9.10 -1.72 7.12
CA VAL A 11 7.86 -1.71 6.35
C VAL A 11 8.16 -2.27 4.97
N ILE A 12 7.42 -3.32 4.58
CA ILE A 12 7.48 -3.92 3.25
C ILE A 12 6.20 -3.54 2.52
N HIS A 13 6.32 -2.97 1.33
CA HIS A 13 5.19 -2.61 0.49
C HIS A 13 4.96 -3.69 -0.57
N HIS A 14 3.89 -4.48 -0.41
CA HIS A 14 3.45 -5.48 -1.39
C HIS A 14 2.56 -4.87 -2.48
N GLY A 15 1.84 -3.78 -2.17
CA GLY A 15 1.01 -3.01 -3.09
C GLY A 15 0.81 -1.56 -2.62
N GLY A 16 0.33 -0.67 -3.50
CA GLY A 16 -0.02 0.71 -3.12
C GLY A 16 1.14 1.68 -2.90
N LYS A 17 2.41 1.27 -3.11
CA LYS A 17 3.59 2.12 -2.82
C LYS A 17 3.62 3.42 -3.65
N HIS A 18 3.14 3.34 -4.88
CA HIS A 18 3.17 4.44 -5.85
C HIS A 18 1.78 4.74 -6.44
N THR A 19 0.73 4.24 -5.81
CA THR A 19 -0.66 4.35 -6.28
C THR A 19 -1.57 4.68 -5.12
N VAL A 20 -2.75 5.24 -5.41
CA VAL A 20 -3.76 5.53 -4.37
C VAL A 20 -4.57 4.27 -3.99
N THR A 21 -4.61 3.28 -4.88
CA THR A 21 -5.37 2.02 -4.72
C THR A 21 -4.42 0.82 -4.69
N GLY A 22 -4.89 -0.34 -4.23
CA GLY A 22 -4.09 -1.55 -4.13
C GLY A 22 -3.15 -1.61 -2.91
N SER A 23 -3.47 -0.90 -1.83
CA SER A 23 -2.67 -0.88 -0.59
C SER A 23 -2.55 -2.27 0.03
N CYS A 24 -1.30 -2.68 0.25
CA CYS A 24 -0.99 -3.94 0.87
C CYS A 24 0.42 -3.87 1.47
N HIS A 25 0.53 -3.96 2.79
CA HIS A 25 1.77 -3.70 3.51
C HIS A 25 2.02 -4.71 4.61
N GLU A 26 3.28 -4.91 4.94
CA GLU A 26 3.70 -5.75 6.06
C GLU A 26 4.61 -4.93 6.98
N LEU A 27 4.26 -4.89 8.27
CA LEU A 27 5.18 -4.44 9.31
C LEU A 27 5.94 -5.67 9.83
N LYS A 28 7.23 -5.76 9.47
CA LYS A 28 8.12 -6.83 9.90
C LYS A 28 8.75 -6.47 11.24
N LEU A 29 8.59 -7.35 12.22
CA LEU A 29 9.13 -7.25 13.57
C LEU A 29 10.12 -8.40 13.81
N PRO A 30 10.94 -8.37 14.88
CA PRO A 30 11.96 -9.41 15.11
C PRO A 30 11.37 -10.81 15.30
N HIS A 31 10.13 -10.91 15.80
CA HIS A 31 9.49 -12.18 16.16
C HIS A 31 8.14 -12.38 15.48
N GLY A 32 7.87 -11.65 14.40
CA GLY A 32 6.58 -11.79 13.73
C GLY A 32 6.35 -10.72 12.68
N SER A 33 5.15 -10.73 12.15
CA SER A 33 4.75 -9.83 11.07
C SER A 33 3.29 -9.50 11.21
N ILE A 34 2.96 -8.24 10.97
CA ILE A 34 1.57 -7.77 10.92
C ILE A 34 1.30 -7.41 9.48
N PHE A 35 0.30 -8.08 8.89
CA PHE A 35 -0.17 -7.77 7.55
C PHE A 35 -1.25 -6.70 7.66
N ILE A 36 -1.10 -5.63 6.90
CA ILE A 36 -1.97 -4.46 6.95
C ILE A 36 -2.50 -4.24 5.54
N ASP A 37 -3.83 -4.26 5.47
CA ASP A 37 -4.62 -4.05 4.27
C ASP A 37 -4.46 -5.14 3.19
N CYS A 38 -5.48 -5.26 2.36
CA CYS A 38 -5.53 -6.12 1.19
C CYS A 38 -6.34 -5.45 0.08
N GLY A 39 -6.18 -4.12 -0.03
CA GLY A 39 -6.88 -3.29 -0.99
C GLY A 39 -6.63 -3.78 -2.42
N LEU A 40 -7.67 -3.75 -3.24
CA LEU A 40 -7.58 -4.06 -4.65
C LEU A 40 -7.05 -2.86 -5.44
N PHE A 41 -6.31 -3.13 -6.51
CA PHE A 41 -6.01 -2.10 -7.50
C PHE A 41 -7.30 -1.68 -8.21
N GLN A 42 -7.59 -0.39 -8.22
CA GLN A 42 -8.77 0.17 -8.87
C GLN A 42 -8.36 1.30 -9.80
N GLY A 43 -8.73 1.17 -11.09
CA GLY A 43 -8.83 2.22 -12.09
C GLY A 43 -7.56 3.01 -12.44
N LYS A 44 -7.47 3.47 -13.70
CA LYS A 44 -6.49 4.51 -14.07
C LYS A 44 -6.91 5.81 -13.41
N ASP A 45 -5.95 6.57 -12.87
CA ASP A 45 -6.18 7.95 -12.41
C ASP A 45 -7.05 8.66 -13.45
N ILE A 46 -8.30 8.94 -13.09
CA ILE A 46 -9.24 9.61 -13.96
C ILE A 46 -8.69 11.01 -14.20
N HIS A 47 -7.93 11.18 -15.28
CA HIS A 47 -7.73 12.49 -15.87
C HIS A 47 -9.11 13.00 -16.24
N PHE A 48 -9.61 13.97 -15.48
CA PHE A 48 -10.85 14.67 -15.80
C PHE A 48 -10.64 15.40 -17.14
N GLY A 49 -10.97 14.68 -18.21
CA GLY A 49 -10.75 15.02 -19.60
C GLY A 49 -11.77 14.31 -20.49
N ASN A 50 -13.04 14.49 -20.16
CA ASN A 50 -14.20 14.44 -21.05
C ASN A 50 -14.34 13.31 -22.10
N ARG A 51 -14.06 12.03 -21.80
CA ARG A 51 -14.64 10.90 -22.58
C ARG A 51 -15.01 9.69 -21.73
N ARG A 52 -16.28 9.27 -21.88
CA ARG A 52 -16.92 8.06 -21.31
C ARG A 52 -15.99 6.85 -21.39
N ALA A 53 -15.70 6.22 -20.24
CA ALA A 53 -15.26 4.84 -20.21
C ALA A 53 -16.49 3.96 -19.95
N SER A 54 -16.91 3.23 -20.98
CA SER A 54 -17.83 2.10 -20.87
C SER A 54 -17.20 1.05 -19.96
N LEU A 55 -17.91 0.70 -18.89
CA LEU A 55 -17.60 -0.45 -18.04
C LEU A 55 -17.98 -1.72 -18.82
N GLY A 56 -16.96 -2.47 -19.23
CA GLY A 56 -17.04 -3.89 -19.52
C GLY A 56 -16.38 -4.65 -18.38
#